data_AF-A0A7X0RTB1-F1
#
_entry.id   AF-A0A7X0RTB1-F1
#
_cell.length_a   1.000
_cell.length_b   1.000
_cell.length_c   1.000
_cell.angle_alpha   90.00
_cell.angle_beta   90.00
_cell.angle_gamma   90.00
#
_symmetry.space_group_name_H-M   'P 1'
#
loop_
_entity.id
_entity.type
_entity.pdbx_description
1 polymer ?
#
loop_
_entity_poly.entity_id
_entity_poly.type
_entity_poly.pdbx_seq_one_letter_code
_entity_poly.pdbx_strand_id
1 'polypeptide(L)'
;MNMITFQQLMAETGDLLYRVRIYDRNLIHGDEILEMDRTYEMLNNMRWMGNSDLLRNIAAEKLLRMRRRLLTMMEDLLFSA
;
A
#
# COMPACT_ATOMS: atom_id res chain seq x y z
N MET A 1 11.26 -9.65 -16.92
CA MET A 1 10.73 -8.94 -15.74
C MET A 1 9.36 -8.42 -16.12
N ASN A 2 8.27 -8.99 -15.61
CA ASN A 2 6.92 -8.51 -15.94
C ASN A 2 6.75 -7.14 -15.28
N MET A 3 6.55 -6.08 -16.05
CA MET A 3 6.29 -4.75 -15.48
C MET A 3 4.90 -4.78 -14.82
N ILE A 4 4.87 -4.71 -13.49
CA ILE A 4 3.61 -4.58 -12.75
C ILE A 4 2.95 -3.27 -13.18
N THR A 5 1.71 -3.35 -13.68
CA THR A 5 0.95 -2.16 -14.05
C THR A 5 0.55 -1.38 -12.78
N PHE A 6 0.35 -0.07 -12.90
CA PHE A 6 -0.13 0.74 -11.78
C PHE A 6 -1.43 0.19 -11.15
N GLN A 7 -2.31 -0.39 -11.97
CA GLN A 7 -3.57 -0.98 -11.51
C GLN A 7 -3.35 -2.25 -10.70
N GLN A 8 -2.44 -3.13 -11.16
CA GLN A 8 -2.05 -4.32 -10.39
C GLN A 8 -1.37 -3.91 -9.08
N LEU A 9 -0.50 -2.91 -9.12
CA LEU A 9 0.18 -2.42 -7.92
C LEU A 9 -0.79 -1.82 -6.89
N MET A 10 -1.81 -1.08 -7.34
CA MET A 10 -2.90 -0.62 -6.48
C MET A 10 -3.63 -1.81 -5.84
N ALA A 11 -4.09 -2.77 -6.64
CA ALA A 11 -4.84 -3.92 -6.15
C ALA A 11 -4.04 -4.75 -5.12
N GLU A 12 -2.79 -5.06 -5.44
CA GLU A 12 -1.91 -5.85 -4.56
C GLU A 12 -1.58 -5.09 -3.26
N THR A 13 -1.34 -3.77 -3.33
CA THR A 13 -1.11 -2.95 -2.14
C THR A 13 -2.36 -2.90 -1.26
N GLY A 14 -3.55 -2.76 -1.86
CA GLY A 14 -4.82 -2.72 -1.13
C GLY A 14 -5.14 -4.03 -0.41
N ASP A 15 -4.94 -5.18 -1.07
CA ASP A 15 -5.11 -6.50 -0.46
C ASP A 15 -4.15 -6.69 0.73
N LEU A 16 -2.88 -6.29 0.57
CA LEU A 16 -1.91 -6.41 1.65
C LEU A 16 -2.21 -5.50 2.84
N LEU A 17 -2.66 -4.27 2.57
CA LEU A 17 -3.07 -3.31 3.61
C LEU A 17 -4.27 -3.85 4.41
N TYR A 18 -5.26 -4.44 3.73
CA TYR A 18 -6.38 -5.11 4.37
C TYR A 18 -5.94 -6.28 5.26
N ARG A 19 -5.00 -7.12 4.79
CA ARG A 19 -4.47 -8.23 5.59
C ARG A 19 -3.76 -7.73 6.84
N VAL A 20 -2.82 -6.79 6.70
CA VAL A 20 -2.06 -6.25 7.83
C VAL A 20 -3.00 -5.69 8.91
N ARG A 21 -4.09 -5.00 8.52
CA ARG A 21 -5.14 -4.55 9.44
C ARG A 21 -5.79 -5.67 10.25
N ILE A 22 -6.00 -6.84 9.65
CA ILE A 22 -6.59 -8.00 10.34
C ILE A 22 -5.59 -8.65 11.29
N TYR A 23 -4.32 -8.70 10.90
CA TYR A 23 -3.27 -9.34 11.69
C TYR A 23 -2.79 -8.47 12.86
N ASP A 24 -2.82 -7.14 12.73
CA ASP A 24 -2.44 -6.21 13.79
C ASP A 24 -3.53 -6.05 14.87
N ARG A 25 -3.88 -7.15 15.54
CA ARG A 25 -4.93 -7.21 16.57
C ARG A 25 -4.67 -6.33 17.78
N ASN A 26 -3.39 -6.11 18.08
CA ASN A 26 -2.94 -5.32 19.23
C ASN A 26 -2.69 -3.85 18.88
N LEU A 27 -2.97 -3.44 17.63
CA LEU A 27 -2.76 -2.08 17.13
C LEU A 27 -1.32 -1.58 17.29
N ILE A 28 -0.34 -2.49 17.19
CA ILE A 28 1.10 -2.19 17.31
C ILE A 28 1.52 -1.20 16.22
N HIS A 29 0.90 -1.30 15.04
CA HIS A 29 1.17 -0.47 13.88
C HIS A 29 -0.02 0.43 13.48
N GLY A 30 -0.98 0.62 14.39
CA GLY A 30 -2.27 1.28 14.09
C GLY A 30 -2.13 2.65 13.42
N ASP A 31 -1.27 3.53 13.93
CA ASP A 31 -1.06 4.87 13.37
C ASP A 31 -0.45 4.83 11.96
N GLU A 32 0.53 3.95 11.75
CA GLU A 32 1.20 3.77 10.46
C GLU A 32 0.24 3.20 9.40
N ILE A 33 -0.59 2.24 9.79
CA ILE A 33 -1.65 1.67 8.94
C ILE A 33 -2.68 2.74 8.55
N LEU A 34 -3.10 3.60 9.50
CA LEU A 34 -4.05 4.69 9.22
C LEU A 34 -3.47 5.71 8.24
N GLU A 35 -2.18 6.06 8.35
CA GLU A 35 -1.51 6.93 7.39
C GLU A 35 -1.43 6.30 6.00
N MET A 36 -1.15 4.99 5.94
CA MET A 36 -1.11 4.24 4.69
C MET A 36 -2.51 4.14 4.04
N ASP A 37 -3.58 3.95 4.81
CA ASP A 37 -4.96 3.96 4.32
C ASP A 37 -5.29 5.32 3.66
N ARG A 38 -5.00 6.43 4.34
CA ARG A 38 -5.22 7.78 3.78
C ARG A 38 -4.44 8.00 2.49
N THR A 39 -3.18 7.55 2.48
CA THR A 39 -2.33 7.66 1.28
C THR A 39 -2.88 6.82 0.14
N TYR A 40 -3.31 5.58 0.42
CA TYR A 40 -3.89 4.67 -0.56
C TYR A 40 -5.17 5.25 -1.17
N GLU A 41 -6.07 5.77 -0.35
CA GLU A 41 -7.31 6.43 -0.79
C GLU A 41 -7.02 7.65 -1.66
N MET A 42 -6.07 8.50 -1.25
CA MET A 42 -5.64 9.66 -2.04
C MET A 42 -5.15 9.22 -3.43
N LEU A 43 -4.29 8.20 -3.50
CA LEU A 43 -3.79 7.69 -4.79
C LEU A 43 -4.88 7.03 -5.63
N ASN A 44 -5.83 6.34 -4.99
CA ASN A 44 -6.98 5.76 -5.67
C ASN A 44 -7.88 6.82 -6.30
N ASN A 45 -8.08 7.95 -5.59
CA ASN A 45 -8.85 9.08 -6.10
C ASN A 45 -8.11 9.83 -7.22
N MET A 46 -6.77 9.93 -7.12
CA MET A 46 -5.93 10.52 -8.17
C MET A 46 -5.88 9.68 -9.45
N ARG A 47 -6.21 8.38 -9.41
CA ARG A 47 -6.30 7.50 -10.60
C ARG A 47 -7.17 8.08 -11.71
N TRP A 48 -8.18 8.88 -11.34
CA TRP A 48 -9.11 9.54 -12.27
C TRP A 48 -8.67 10.95 -12.68
N MET A 49 -7.71 11.54 -11.96
CA MET A 49 -7.22 12.91 -12.19
C MET A 49 -5.92 12.91 -13.01
N GLY A 50 -6.06 12.70 -14.32
CA GLY A 50 -5.14 13.27 -15.33
C GLY A 50 -4.05 12.35 -15.91
N ASN A 51 -3.87 12.48 -17.23
CA ASN A 51 -2.88 11.80 -18.09
C ASN A 51 -1.41 12.22 -17.84
N SER A 52 -1.03 12.62 -16.63
CA SER A 52 0.36 12.97 -16.34
C SER A 52 1.16 11.72 -15.97
N ASP A 53 2.02 11.27 -16.89
CA ASP A 53 2.93 10.14 -16.64
C ASP A 53 3.86 10.40 -15.44
N LEU A 54 4.25 11.66 -15.21
CA LEU A 54 5.05 12.04 -14.05
C LEU A 54 4.31 11.76 -12.74
N LEU A 55 3.05 12.19 -12.62
CA LEU A 55 2.24 11.93 -11.43
C LEU A 55 2.00 10.43 -11.23
N ARG A 56 1.79 9.69 -12.33
CA ARG A 56 1.63 8.24 -12.30
C ARG A 56 2.89 7.54 -11.79
N ASN A 57 4.07 7.98 -12.21
CA ASN A 57 5.35 7.42 -11.74
C ASN A 57 5.58 7.71 -10.26
N ILE A 58 5.31 8.94 -9.80
CA ILE A 58 5.41 9.29 -8.38
C ILE A 58 4.42 8.47 -7.53
N ALA A 59 3.19 8.29 -8.01
CA ALA A 59 2.20 7.45 -7.35
C ALA A 59 2.63 5.98 -7.28
N ALA A 60 3.19 5.44 -8.39
CA ALA A 60 3.70 4.08 -8.43
C ALA A 60 4.86 3.88 -7.45
N GLU A 61 5.81 4.82 -7.36
CA GLU A 61 6.89 4.76 -6.38
C GLU A 61 6.38 4.77 -4.94
N LYS A 62 5.38 5.60 -4.64
CA LYS A 62 4.75 5.63 -3.31
C LYS A 62 4.13 4.28 -2.97
N LEU A 63 3.37 3.69 -3.88
CA LEU A 63 2.77 2.36 -3.68
C LEU A 63 3.82 1.25 -3.51
N LEU A 64 4.91 1.29 -4.27
CA LEU A 64 6.00 0.31 -4.11
C LEU A 64 6.63 0.39 -2.71
N ARG A 65 6.86 1.60 -2.20
CA ARG A 65 7.38 1.81 -0.83
C ARG A 65 6.38 1.32 0.22
N MET A 66 5.10 1.67 0.07
CA MET A 66 4.03 1.20 0.96
C MET A 66 3.96 -0.33 0.98
N ARG A 67 3.90 -0.97 -0.20
CA ARG A 67 3.88 -2.43 -0.32
C ARG A 67 5.06 -3.08 0.39
N ARG A 68 6.28 -2.57 0.19
CA ARG A 68 7.47 -3.11 0.86
C ARG A 68 7.33 -3.03 2.37
N ARG A 69 6.86 -1.89 2.89
CA ARG A 69 6.66 -1.71 4.33
C ARG A 69 5.57 -2.63 4.87
N LEU A 70 4.45 -2.75 4.18
CA LEU A 70 3.37 -3.66 4.53
C LEU A 70 3.81 -5.13 4.52
N LEU A 71 4.69 -5.53 3.59
CA LEU A 71 5.25 -6.89 3.59
C LEU A 71 6.09 -7.14 4.85
N THR A 72 6.99 -6.21 5.18
CA THR A 72 7.78 -6.30 6.43
C THR A 72 6.87 -6.33 7.66
N MET A 73 5.84 -5.49 7.70
CA MET A 73 4.89 -5.44 8.81
C MET A 73 4.10 -6.76 8.93
N MET A 74 3.71 -7.35 7.81
CA MET A 74 3.07 -8.66 7.76
C MET A 74 3.99 -9.78 8.25
N GLU A 75 5.27 -9.76 7.83
CA GLU A 75 6.28 -10.69 8.33
C GLU A 75 6.43 -10.54 9.86
N ASP A 76 6.61 -9.33 10.36
CA ASP A 76 6.72 -9.04 11.79
C ASP A 76 5.51 -9.58 12.56
N LEU A 77 4.29 -9.35 12.07
CA LEU A 77 3.04 -9.82 12.71
C LEU A 77 2.88 -11.35 12.66
N LEU A 78 3.38 -12.02 11.62
CA LEU A 78 3.30 -13.48 11.50
C LEU A 78 4.37 -14.21 12.31
N PHE A 79 5.55 -13.60 12.49
CA PHE A 79 6.67 -14.20 13.24
C PHE A 79 6.71 -13.79 14.72
N SER A 80 5.95 -12.76 15.12
CA SER A 80 5.79 -12.35 16.53
C SER A 80 4.58 -12.96 17.23
N ALA A 81 3.69 -13.64 16.49
CA ALA A 81 2.54 -14.40 17.00
C ALA A 81 2.92 -15.83 17.37
#